data_AF-A0A9P6P550-F1
#
_entry.id   AF-A0A9P6P550-F1
#
_cell.length_a   1.000
_cell.length_b   1.000
_cell.length_c   1.000
_cell.angle_alpha   90.00
_cell.angle_beta   90.00
_cell.angle_gamma   90.00
#
_symmetry.space_group_name_H-M   'P 1'
#
loop_
_entity.id
_entity.type
_entity.pdbx_description
1 polymer ?
#
loop_
_entity_poly.entity_id
_entity_poly.type
_entity_poly.pdbx_seq_one_letter_code
_entity_poly.pdbx_strand_id
1 'polypeptide(L)'
;MQRFGRLSAFGRQCGKFQPMRLMSTRPDYVPGVSGYAPEFAPPENARDTPKMARTRRNLGNSLPSHLPNAKGKTSSAAEAISPKKQYREELRSTRHVYARELLEKHGRREAASATKRAAEEERMQTLRKTLEEEREQKKQHESEVVKMLELELPQSEATVDREAQRIANRRAHEELKREDRFKQLVKLYNSTADFVTLENLDAKVDEVIHQRRPPFVTSTISDMLDTPAAEAEEVEKRKALLKEAMGL
;
A
#
# COMPACT_ATOMS: atom_id res chain seq x y z
N MET A 1 46.58 -10.66 3.00
CA MET A 1 45.32 -10.22 2.37
C MET A 1 44.15 -10.60 3.26
N GLN A 2 43.73 -9.70 4.14
CA GLN A 2 42.60 -9.90 5.06
C GLN A 2 41.31 -9.45 4.37
N ARG A 3 40.29 -10.30 4.35
CA ARG A 3 38.96 -9.98 3.81
C ARG A 3 38.06 -9.52 4.95
N PHE A 4 37.58 -8.28 4.83
CA PHE A 4 36.66 -7.63 5.75
C PHE A 4 35.28 -8.33 5.78
N GLY A 5 34.74 -8.42 7.00
CA GLY A 5 33.47 -9.05 7.32
C GLY A 5 32.26 -8.33 6.73
N ARG A 6 31.23 -9.13 6.41
CA ARG A 6 29.91 -8.65 6.00
C ARG A 6 29.12 -8.23 7.24
N LEU A 7 28.74 -6.96 7.30
CA LEU A 7 27.78 -6.44 8.27
C LEU A 7 26.40 -7.05 8.00
N SER A 8 25.82 -7.60 9.06
CA SER A 8 24.47 -8.14 9.12
C SER A 8 23.44 -7.02 9.02
N ALA A 9 22.55 -7.12 8.04
CA ALA A 9 21.37 -6.28 7.96
C ALA A 9 20.38 -6.71 9.06
N PHE A 10 20.25 -5.90 10.12
CA PHE A 10 19.15 -5.99 11.06
C PHE A 10 17.85 -5.63 10.33
N GLY A 11 17.15 -6.66 9.86
CA GLY A 11 15.79 -6.54 9.38
C GLY A 11 14.90 -6.09 10.53
N ARG A 12 14.49 -4.82 10.52
CA ARG A 12 13.44 -4.32 11.41
C ARG A 12 12.17 -5.09 11.10
N GLN A 13 11.75 -5.94 12.04
CA GLN A 13 10.43 -6.53 12.02
C GLN A 13 9.42 -5.41 12.27
N CYS A 14 8.92 -4.81 11.19
CA CYS A 14 7.74 -3.97 11.26
C CYS A 14 6.58 -4.86 11.72
N GLY A 15 6.24 -4.76 13.00
CA GLY A 15 5.08 -5.41 13.59
C GLY A 15 3.87 -5.10 12.72
N LYS A 16 3.26 -6.14 12.15
CA LYS A 16 2.04 -6.03 11.36
C LYS A 16 0.94 -5.52 12.28
N PHE A 17 0.67 -4.22 12.23
CA PHE A 17 -0.48 -3.62 12.86
C PHE A 17 -1.70 -4.25 12.17
N GLN A 18 -2.39 -5.17 12.85
CA GLN A 18 -3.69 -5.64 12.40
C GLN A 18 -4.70 -4.59 12.87
N PRO A 19 -5.20 -3.71 11.99
CA PRO A 19 -6.29 -2.84 12.38
C PRO A 19 -7.47 -3.73 12.79
N MET A 20 -8.05 -3.43 13.95
CA MET A 20 -9.32 -4.02 14.39
C MET A 20 -10.31 -3.88 13.22
N ARG A 21 -10.63 -5.01 12.58
CA ARG A 21 -11.61 -5.05 11.50
C ARG A 21 -12.98 -4.75 12.11
N LEU A 22 -13.36 -3.47 12.09
CA LEU A 22 -14.77 -3.10 12.11
C LEU A 22 -15.39 -3.79 10.89
N MET A 23 -16.22 -4.79 11.15
CA MET A 23 -16.86 -5.60 10.12
C MET A 23 -17.69 -4.65 9.23
N SER A 24 -17.18 -4.39 8.02
CA SER A 24 -17.92 -3.66 6.99
C SER A 24 -19.19 -4.45 6.67
N THR A 25 -20.35 -3.78 6.72
CA THR A 25 -21.64 -4.34 6.31
C THR A 25 -21.80 -4.44 4.80
N ARG A 26 -20.89 -3.81 4.03
CA ARG A 26 -20.90 -3.88 2.56
C ARG A 26 -19.85 -4.87 2.05
N PRO A 27 -20.23 -5.83 1.19
CA PRO A 27 -19.32 -6.85 0.65
C PRO A 27 -18.22 -6.25 -0.25
N ASP A 28 -18.44 -5.07 -0.82
CA ASP A 28 -17.56 -4.47 -1.83
C ASP A 28 -16.51 -3.49 -1.25
N TYR A 29 -16.58 -3.21 0.05
CA TYR A 29 -15.66 -2.26 0.69
C TYR A 29 -14.44 -2.96 1.29
N VAL A 30 -13.26 -2.58 0.79
CA VAL A 30 -11.96 -2.97 1.34
C VAL A 30 -11.26 -1.69 1.81
N PRO A 31 -11.08 -1.48 3.13
CA PRO A 31 -10.46 -0.27 3.67
C PRO A 31 -9.12 0.05 2.99
N GLY A 32 -9.04 1.21 2.35
CA GLY A 32 -7.83 1.70 1.67
C GLY A 32 -7.54 1.07 0.30
N VAL A 33 -8.41 0.22 -0.24
CA VAL A 33 -8.20 -0.45 -1.53
C VAL A 33 -9.35 -0.24 -2.51
N SER A 34 -10.60 -0.48 -2.10
CA SER A 34 -11.76 -0.40 -3.00
C SER A 34 -13.05 -0.07 -2.27
N GLY A 35 -13.96 0.61 -2.98
CA GLY A 35 -15.30 0.96 -2.49
C GLY A 35 -15.33 2.22 -1.62
N TYR A 36 -16.54 2.75 -1.43
CA TYR A 36 -16.80 3.84 -0.49
C TYR A 36 -16.96 3.27 0.92
N ALA A 37 -16.44 3.99 1.92
CA ALA A 37 -16.62 3.63 3.31
C ALA A 37 -18.12 3.55 3.66
N PRO A 38 -18.54 2.68 4.60
CA PRO A 38 -19.95 2.49 4.92
C PRO A 38 -20.67 3.77 5.34
N GLU A 39 -19.94 4.69 5.98
CA GLU A 39 -20.45 5.98 6.49
C GLU A 39 -20.58 7.06 5.41
N PHE A 40 -20.00 6.85 4.23
CA PHE A 40 -20.01 7.82 3.13
C PHE A 40 -20.87 7.29 1.98
N ALA A 41 -21.96 8.01 1.70
CA ALA A 41 -22.75 7.73 0.51
C ALA A 41 -21.90 7.98 -0.74
N PRO A 42 -21.95 7.09 -1.75
CA PRO A 42 -21.35 7.39 -3.05
C PRO A 42 -22.04 8.64 -3.65
N PRO A 43 -21.31 9.46 -4.44
CA PRO A 43 -21.92 10.61 -5.10
C PRO A 43 -23.02 10.17 -6.07
N GLU A 44 -24.02 11.03 -6.31
CA GLU A 44 -25.32 10.71 -6.95
C GLU A 44 -25.28 10.08 -8.37
N ASN A 45 -24.10 9.90 -8.97
CA ASN A 45 -23.93 9.24 -10.28
C ASN A 45 -22.75 8.25 -10.30
N ALA A 46 -22.22 7.86 -9.15
CA ALA A 46 -21.18 6.84 -9.09
C ALA A 46 -21.75 5.47 -9.48
N ARG A 47 -20.95 4.69 -10.21
CA ARG A 47 -21.29 3.29 -10.48
C ARG A 47 -20.99 2.48 -9.22
N ASP A 48 -21.98 1.73 -8.75
CA ASP A 48 -21.82 0.82 -7.61
C ASP A 48 -20.81 -0.31 -7.92
N THR A 49 -20.70 -0.69 -9.19
CA THR A 49 -19.77 -1.75 -9.62
C THR A 49 -18.45 -1.17 -10.12
N PRO A 50 -17.30 -1.79 -9.78
CA PRO A 50 -16.02 -1.39 -10.34
C PRO A 50 -16.07 -1.56 -11.86
N LYS A 51 -15.43 -0.62 -12.57
CA LYS A 51 -15.31 -0.70 -14.03
C LYS A 51 -14.60 -2.01 -14.40
N MET A 52 -15.34 -2.98 -14.93
CA MET A 52 -14.76 -4.22 -15.42
C MET A 52 -13.69 -3.85 -16.45
N ALA A 53 -12.45 -4.27 -16.20
CA ALA A 53 -11.37 -4.13 -17.16
C ALA A 53 -11.82 -4.82 -18.45
N ARG A 54 -11.98 -4.04 -19.54
CA ARG A 54 -12.38 -4.59 -20.83
C ARG A 54 -11.31 -5.59 -21.27
N THR A 55 -11.65 -6.87 -21.22
CA THR A 55 -10.83 -7.93 -21.81
C THR A 55 -10.68 -7.63 -23.31
N ARG A 56 -9.47 -7.88 -23.85
CA ARG A 56 -9.22 -7.71 -25.28
C ARG A 56 -10.19 -8.62 -26.04
N ARG A 57 -10.78 -8.11 -27.12
CA ARG A 57 -11.86 -8.80 -27.85
C ARG A 57 -11.41 -10.21 -28.29
N ASN A 58 -12.24 -11.22 -28.04
CA ASN A 58 -12.00 -12.62 -28.41
C ASN A 58 -11.78 -12.81 -29.92
N LEU A 59 -10.95 -13.80 -30.29
CA LEU A 59 -10.63 -14.20 -31.69
C LEU A 59 -11.85 -14.29 -32.61
N GLY A 60 -12.92 -14.92 -32.12
CA GLY A 60 -14.12 -15.17 -32.91
C GLY A 60 -14.94 -13.92 -33.23
N ASN A 61 -14.85 -12.87 -32.41
CA ASN A 61 -15.71 -11.68 -32.51
C ASN A 61 -14.95 -10.39 -32.85
N SER A 62 -13.61 -10.44 -32.93
CA SER A 62 -12.75 -9.26 -33.12
C SER A 62 -12.27 -9.06 -34.55
N LEU A 63 -12.41 -10.07 -35.40
CA LEU A 63 -12.18 -9.90 -36.83
C LEU A 63 -13.31 -9.04 -37.41
N PRO A 64 -13.00 -7.96 -38.16
CA PRO A 64 -14.01 -7.08 -38.74
C PRO A 64 -15.03 -7.87 -39.56
N SER A 65 -16.33 -7.62 -39.32
CA SER A 65 -17.47 -8.28 -39.98
C SER A 65 -17.53 -8.09 -41.51
N HIS A 66 -16.62 -7.28 -42.07
CA HIS A 66 -16.49 -7.01 -43.51
C HIS A 66 -15.58 -8.01 -44.22
N LEU A 67 -14.91 -8.90 -43.48
CA LEU A 67 -14.29 -10.08 -44.08
C LEU A 67 -15.40 -11.05 -44.47
N PRO A 68 -15.36 -11.64 -45.67
CA PRO A 68 -16.36 -12.62 -46.05
C PRO A 68 -16.24 -13.79 -45.07
N ASN A 69 -17.19 -13.90 -44.14
CA ASN A 69 -17.61 -15.22 -43.69
C ASN A 69 -17.84 -16.00 -44.99
N ALA A 70 -17.14 -17.12 -45.16
CA ALA A 70 -17.09 -17.92 -46.39
C ALA A 70 -18.45 -18.51 -46.83
N LYS A 71 -19.56 -17.96 -46.35
CA LYS A 71 -20.92 -18.45 -46.55
C LYS A 71 -21.89 -17.44 -47.18
N GLY A 72 -21.48 -16.23 -47.61
CA GLY A 72 -22.54 -15.28 -48.01
C GLY A 72 -22.30 -14.14 -49.01
N LYS A 73 -21.09 -13.87 -49.53
CA LYS A 73 -20.95 -12.82 -50.55
C LYS A 73 -19.94 -13.20 -51.64
N THR A 74 -20.39 -14.09 -52.51
CA THR A 74 -20.01 -14.09 -53.93
C THR A 74 -20.62 -12.84 -54.57
N SER A 75 -19.92 -11.70 -54.50
CA SER A 75 -20.33 -10.52 -55.26
C SER A 75 -19.12 -9.92 -55.98
N SER A 76 -19.23 -9.90 -57.30
CA SER A 76 -18.31 -9.42 -58.35
C SER A 76 -17.20 -10.39 -58.75
N ALA A 77 -17.56 -11.26 -59.69
CA ALA A 77 -16.66 -11.90 -60.62
C ALA A 77 -15.79 -10.85 -61.35
N ALA A 78 -14.49 -11.13 -61.43
CA ALA A 78 -13.63 -10.88 -62.58
C ALA A 78 -13.72 -9.53 -63.33
N GLU A 79 -13.99 -8.41 -62.66
CA GLU A 79 -13.55 -7.12 -63.19
C GLU A 79 -12.01 -7.10 -63.12
N ALA A 80 -11.34 -6.78 -64.24
CA ALA A 80 -9.88 -6.69 -64.31
C ALA A 80 -9.36 -5.74 -63.21
N ILE A 81 -8.97 -6.33 -62.08
CA ILE A 81 -8.63 -5.60 -60.88
C ILE A 81 -7.40 -4.76 -61.20
N SER A 82 -7.56 -3.44 -61.21
CA SER A 82 -6.45 -2.50 -61.35
C SER A 82 -5.28 -2.94 -60.45
N PRO A 83 -4.01 -2.88 -60.93
CA PRO A 83 -2.85 -3.30 -60.14
C PRO A 83 -2.80 -2.67 -58.74
N LYS A 84 -3.29 -1.42 -58.62
CA LYS A 84 -3.39 -0.72 -57.34
C LYS A 84 -4.39 -1.35 -56.37
N LYS A 85 -5.48 -1.93 -56.86
CA LYS A 85 -6.48 -2.63 -56.04
C LYS A 85 -5.96 -4.01 -55.61
N GLN A 86 -5.22 -4.72 -56.48
CA GLN A 86 -4.52 -5.97 -56.12
C GLN A 86 -3.54 -5.74 -54.95
N TYR A 87 -2.67 -4.73 -55.07
CA TYR A 87 -1.73 -4.38 -54.00
C TYR A 87 -2.43 -4.04 -52.67
N ARG A 88 -3.58 -3.36 -52.71
CA ARG A 88 -4.37 -3.07 -51.51
C ARG A 88 -4.96 -4.34 -50.88
N GLU A 89 -5.37 -5.30 -51.70
CA GLU A 89 -5.87 -6.60 -51.24
C GLU A 89 -4.75 -7.44 -50.63
N GLU A 90 -3.55 -7.44 -51.23
CA GLU A 90 -2.33 -8.05 -50.65
C GLU A 90 -1.94 -7.42 -49.30
N LEU A 91 -1.98 -6.09 -49.20
CA LEU A 91 -1.75 -5.42 -47.91
C LEU A 91 -2.81 -5.76 -46.86
N ARG A 92 -4.06 -6.02 -47.27
CA ARG A 92 -5.12 -6.46 -46.35
C ARG A 92 -4.90 -7.91 -45.90
N SER A 93 -4.54 -8.81 -46.82
CA SER A 93 -4.28 -10.22 -46.50
C SER A 93 -3.08 -10.35 -45.55
N THR A 94 -1.98 -9.65 -45.82
CA THR A 94 -0.79 -9.63 -44.96
C THR A 94 -1.09 -9.10 -43.55
N ARG A 95 -1.78 -7.95 -43.42
CA ARG A 95 -2.22 -7.42 -42.11
C ARG A 95 -3.06 -8.42 -41.34
N HIS A 96 -3.91 -9.17 -42.03
CA HIS A 96 -4.78 -10.15 -41.40
C HIS A 96 -4.02 -11.40 -40.93
N VAL A 97 -3.02 -11.86 -41.69
CA VAL A 97 -2.10 -12.91 -41.24
C VAL A 97 -1.40 -12.48 -39.95
N TYR A 98 -0.82 -11.28 -39.92
CA TYR A 98 -0.17 -10.76 -38.71
C TYR A 98 -1.13 -10.60 -37.53
N ALA A 99 -2.37 -10.17 -37.76
CA ALA A 99 -3.37 -10.05 -36.70
C ALA A 99 -3.72 -11.41 -36.09
N ARG A 100 -3.86 -12.46 -36.92
CA ARG A 100 -4.09 -13.84 -36.46
C ARG A 100 -2.92 -14.35 -35.64
N GLU A 101 -1.70 -14.20 -36.15
CA GLU A 101 -0.48 -14.63 -35.45
C GLU A 101 -0.30 -13.91 -34.10
N LEU A 102 -0.56 -12.60 -34.05
CA LEU A 102 -0.44 -11.82 -32.83
C LEU A 102 -1.42 -12.32 -31.76
N LEU A 103 -2.65 -12.61 -32.17
CA LEU A 103 -3.69 -13.06 -31.25
C LEU A 103 -3.45 -14.51 -30.81
N GLU A 104 -2.98 -15.38 -31.69
CA GLU A 104 -2.55 -16.73 -31.32
C GLU A 104 -1.38 -16.70 -30.32
N LYS A 105 -0.36 -15.85 -30.57
CA LYS A 105 0.75 -15.63 -29.62
C LYS A 105 0.25 -15.14 -28.26
N HIS A 106 -0.76 -14.27 -28.24
CA HIS A 106 -1.37 -13.80 -27.01
C HIS A 106 -2.09 -14.93 -26.26
N GLY A 107 -2.93 -15.71 -26.96
CA GLY A 107 -3.64 -16.84 -26.36
C GLY A 107 -2.69 -17.90 -25.80
N ARG A 108 -1.59 -18.20 -26.51
CA ARG A 108 -0.54 -19.10 -26.00
C ARG A 108 0.12 -18.55 -24.73
N ARG A 109 0.39 -17.25 -24.64
CA ARG A 109 0.95 -16.61 -23.44
C ARG A 109 -0.02 -16.64 -22.27
N GLU A 110 -1.30 -16.34 -22.52
CA GLU A 110 -2.35 -16.41 -21.49
C GLU A 110 -2.52 -17.82 -20.95
N ALA A 111 -2.64 -18.82 -21.83
CA ALA A 111 -2.71 -20.22 -21.43
C ALA A 111 -1.49 -20.66 -20.61
N ALA A 112 -0.27 -20.32 -21.06
CA ALA A 112 0.95 -20.64 -20.32
C ALA A 112 1.04 -19.91 -18.98
N SER A 113 0.50 -18.70 -18.87
CA SER A 113 0.44 -17.98 -17.59
C SER A 113 -0.60 -18.59 -16.65
N ALA A 114 -1.73 -19.06 -17.18
CA ALA A 114 -2.79 -19.69 -16.41
C ALA A 114 -2.33 -21.04 -15.82
N THR A 115 -1.64 -21.87 -16.62
CA THR A 115 -1.09 -23.15 -16.12
C THR A 115 -0.04 -22.96 -15.04
N LYS A 116 0.81 -21.92 -15.15
CA LYS A 116 1.79 -21.58 -14.11
C LYS A 116 1.11 -21.15 -12.81
N ARG A 117 0.07 -20.31 -12.89
CA ARG A 117 -0.71 -19.88 -11.71
C ARG A 117 -1.40 -21.05 -11.03
N ALA A 118 -2.04 -21.93 -11.80
CA ALA A 118 -2.67 -23.13 -11.26
C ALA A 118 -1.66 -24.02 -10.50
N ALA A 119 -0.50 -24.27 -11.09
CA ALA A 119 0.55 -25.08 -10.45
C ALA A 119 1.11 -24.41 -9.18
N GLU A 120 1.21 -23.08 -9.14
CA GLU A 120 1.65 -22.35 -7.95
C GLU A 120 0.59 -22.37 -6.84
N GLU A 121 -0.68 -22.22 -7.19
CA GLU A 121 -1.80 -22.32 -6.26
C GLU A 121 -1.88 -23.71 -5.62
N GLU A 122 -1.72 -24.78 -6.41
CA GLU A 122 -1.65 -26.15 -5.91
C GLU A 122 -0.49 -26.33 -4.90
N ARG A 123 0.70 -25.81 -5.22
CA ARG A 123 1.85 -25.83 -4.29
C ARG A 123 1.58 -25.06 -3.00
N MET A 124 0.93 -23.91 -3.10
CA MET A 124 0.57 -23.12 -1.92
C MET A 124 -0.49 -23.83 -1.07
N GLN A 125 -1.42 -24.55 -1.69
CA GLN A 125 -2.41 -25.34 -0.96
C GLN A 125 -1.78 -26.53 -0.25
N THR A 126 -0.86 -27.25 -0.88
CA THR A 126 -0.16 -28.37 -0.22
C THR A 126 0.66 -27.89 0.96
N LEU A 127 1.41 -26.78 0.81
CA LEU A 127 2.18 -26.17 1.90
C LEU A 127 1.28 -25.70 3.06
N ARG A 128 0.08 -25.18 2.77
CA ARG A 128 -0.86 -24.80 3.83
C ARG A 128 -1.34 -26.01 4.62
N LYS A 129 -1.71 -27.08 3.92
CA LYS A 129 -2.15 -28.34 4.56
C LYS A 129 -1.06 -28.93 5.43
N THR A 130 0.19 -28.99 4.96
CA THR A 130 1.30 -29.52 5.77
C THR A 130 1.55 -28.66 7.01
N LEU A 131 1.47 -27.33 6.89
CA LEU A 131 1.62 -26.44 8.05
C LEU A 131 0.45 -26.54 9.04
N GLU A 132 -0.75 -26.85 8.57
CA GLU A 132 -1.92 -27.10 9.42
C GLU A 132 -1.75 -28.42 10.18
N GLU A 133 -1.35 -29.50 9.50
CA GLU A 133 -1.03 -30.79 10.11
C GLU A 133 0.09 -30.67 11.16
N GLU A 134 1.18 -29.96 10.86
CA GLU A 134 2.25 -29.70 11.83
C GLU A 134 1.76 -28.94 13.07
N ARG A 135 0.85 -27.97 12.90
CA ARG A 135 0.26 -27.22 14.01
C ARG A 135 -0.62 -28.11 14.87
N GLU A 136 -1.39 -28.99 14.26
CA GLU A 136 -2.23 -29.94 14.97
C GLU A 136 -1.39 -30.95 15.76
N GLN A 137 -0.33 -31.51 15.15
CA GLN A 137 0.61 -32.39 15.83
C GLN A 137 1.29 -31.70 17.01
N LYS A 138 1.70 -30.43 16.86
CA LYS A 138 2.27 -29.64 17.95
C LYS A 138 1.27 -29.43 19.09
N LYS A 139 0.02 -29.07 18.77
CA LYS A 139 -1.03 -28.90 19.78
C LYS A 139 -1.33 -30.21 20.52
N GLN A 140 -1.37 -31.33 19.80
CA GLN A 140 -1.56 -32.64 20.40
C GLN A 140 -0.39 -32.96 21.34
N HIS A 141 0.84 -32.81 20.88
CA HIS A 141 2.03 -33.03 21.70
C HIS A 141 2.06 -32.11 22.94
N GLU A 142 1.77 -30.81 22.78
CA GLU A 142 1.66 -29.87 23.90
C GLU A 142 0.60 -30.34 24.90
N SER A 143 -0.57 -30.79 24.43
CA SER A 143 -1.63 -31.30 25.29
C SER A 143 -1.23 -32.59 26.04
N GLU A 144 -0.46 -33.47 25.41
CA GLU A 144 0.08 -34.68 26.05
C GLU A 144 1.12 -34.35 27.10
N VAL A 145 2.03 -33.41 26.81
CA VAL A 145 3.04 -32.94 27.77
C VAL A 145 2.38 -32.27 28.97
N VAL A 146 1.37 -31.43 28.76
CA VAL A 146 0.61 -30.81 29.85
C VAL A 146 -0.09 -31.86 30.71
N LYS A 147 -0.69 -32.89 30.10
CA LYS A 147 -1.30 -34.03 30.82
C LYS A 147 -0.27 -34.81 31.63
N MET A 148 0.91 -35.10 31.06
CA MET A 148 1.98 -35.84 31.76
C MET A 148 2.56 -35.05 32.93
N LEU A 149 2.63 -33.73 32.81
CA LEU A 149 3.18 -32.87 33.86
C LEU A 149 2.16 -32.50 34.94
N GLU A 150 0.90 -32.94 34.81
CA GLU A 150 -0.22 -32.58 35.70
C GLU A 150 -0.26 -31.08 36.02
N LEU A 151 0.17 -30.26 35.06
CA LEU A 151 0.17 -28.81 35.22
C LEU A 151 -1.28 -28.36 35.18
N GLU A 152 -1.86 -28.14 36.35
CA GLU A 152 -3.07 -27.34 36.48
C GLU A 152 -2.78 -25.98 35.84
N LEU A 153 -3.27 -25.79 34.61
CA LEU A 153 -3.19 -24.52 33.92
C LEU A 153 -3.87 -23.49 34.83
N PRO A 154 -3.14 -22.51 35.39
CA PRO A 154 -3.79 -21.42 36.09
C PRO A 154 -4.76 -20.80 35.09
N GLN A 155 -6.03 -20.77 35.48
CA GLN A 155 -7.14 -20.39 34.62
C GLN A 155 -6.85 -19.06 33.92
N SER A 156 -7.31 -18.95 32.67
CA SER A 156 -7.11 -17.86 31.72
C SER A 156 -7.43 -16.44 32.20
N GLU A 157 -7.86 -16.25 33.44
CA GLU A 157 -8.21 -14.95 34.02
C GLU A 157 -7.01 -13.99 34.02
N ALA A 158 -5.79 -14.48 34.33
CA ALA A 158 -4.57 -13.67 34.28
C ALA A 158 -4.22 -13.16 32.86
N THR A 159 -4.68 -13.86 31.80
CA THR A 159 -4.48 -13.39 30.43
C THR A 159 -5.44 -12.26 30.03
N VAL A 160 -6.68 -12.30 30.53
CA VAL A 160 -7.70 -11.28 30.26
C VAL A 160 -7.30 -9.95 30.90
N ASP A 161 -6.80 -9.98 32.14
CA ASP A 161 -6.31 -8.78 32.83
C ASP A 161 -5.14 -8.12 32.11
N ARG A 162 -4.21 -8.95 31.59
CA ARG A 162 -3.06 -8.45 30.84
C ARG A 162 -3.45 -7.85 29.50
N GLU A 163 -4.44 -8.41 28.82
CA GLU A 163 -4.98 -7.85 27.58
C GLU A 163 -5.72 -6.54 27.83
N ALA A 164 -6.54 -6.47 28.88
CA ALA A 164 -7.23 -5.26 29.30
C ALA A 164 -6.23 -4.13 29.62
N GLN A 165 -5.16 -4.42 30.36
CA GLN A 165 -4.09 -3.46 30.65
C GLN A 165 -3.37 -2.99 29.38
N ARG A 166 -3.07 -3.89 28.43
CA ARG A 166 -2.45 -3.52 27.15
C ARG A 166 -3.34 -2.58 26.34
N ILE A 167 -4.64 -2.82 26.34
CA ILE A 167 -5.62 -1.96 25.65
C ILE A 167 -5.70 -0.60 26.33
N ALA A 168 -5.75 -0.56 27.67
CA ALA A 168 -5.77 0.68 28.44
C ALA A 168 -4.52 1.53 28.18
N ASN A 169 -3.33 0.92 28.23
CA ASN A 169 -2.06 1.60 27.95
C ASN A 169 -1.99 2.11 26.51
N ARG A 170 -2.49 1.34 25.54
CA ARG A 170 -2.57 1.79 24.15
C ARG A 170 -3.47 3.02 24.01
N ARG A 171 -4.66 3.01 24.63
CA ARG A 171 -5.60 4.14 24.59
C ARG A 171 -5.00 5.40 25.22
N ALA A 172 -4.39 5.29 26.39
CA ALA A 172 -3.74 6.41 27.07
C ALA A 172 -2.63 7.04 26.20
N HIS A 173 -1.81 6.22 25.54
CA HIS A 173 -0.78 6.71 24.63
C HIS A 173 -1.35 7.35 23.35
N GLU A 174 -2.46 6.83 22.83
CA GLU A 174 -3.16 7.44 21.69
C GLU A 174 -3.81 8.78 22.05
N GLU A 175 -4.32 8.92 23.27
CA GLU A 175 -4.85 10.17 23.83
C GLU A 175 -3.76 11.24 23.95
N LEU A 176 -2.60 10.91 24.53
CA LEU A 176 -1.45 11.82 24.59
C LEU A 176 -1.03 12.31 23.19
N LYS A 177 -0.95 11.40 22.22
CA LYS A 177 -0.66 11.76 20.81
C LYS A 177 -1.75 12.62 20.17
N ARG A 178 -3.01 12.45 20.58
CA ARG A 178 -4.11 13.29 20.11
C ARG A 178 -3.99 14.70 20.68
N GLU A 179 -3.67 14.83 21.96
CA GLU A 179 -3.42 16.13 22.60
C GLU A 179 -2.25 16.87 21.97
N ASP A 180 -1.15 16.18 21.67
CA ASP A 180 0.01 16.80 21.03
C ASP A 180 -0.31 17.29 19.61
N ARG A 181 -1.06 16.50 18.84
CA ARG A 181 -1.57 16.93 17.53
C ARG A 181 -2.50 18.13 17.66
N PHE A 182 -3.36 18.16 18.67
CA PHE A 182 -4.23 19.29 18.94
C PHE A 182 -3.43 20.56 19.29
N LYS A 183 -2.43 20.46 20.17
CA LYS A 183 -1.52 21.57 20.49
C LYS A 183 -0.82 22.11 19.24
N GLN A 184 -0.37 21.22 18.34
CA GLN A 184 0.23 21.61 17.07
C GLN A 184 -0.78 22.33 16.15
N LEU A 185 -2.02 21.86 16.06
CA LEU A 185 -3.09 22.51 15.30
C LEU A 185 -3.43 23.89 15.86
N VAL A 186 -3.48 24.04 17.18
CA VAL A 186 -3.68 25.35 17.83
C VAL A 186 -2.52 26.29 17.53
N LYS A 187 -1.27 25.78 17.57
CA LYS A 187 -0.09 26.55 17.17
C LYS A 187 -0.17 27.00 15.70
N LEU A 188 -0.57 26.10 14.80
CA LEU A 188 -0.77 26.42 13.40
C LEU A 188 -1.87 27.46 13.21
N TYR A 189 -3.01 27.29 13.88
CA TYR A 189 -4.11 28.26 13.85
C TYR A 189 -3.66 29.65 14.28
N ASN A 190 -2.89 29.76 15.37
CA ASN A 190 -2.35 31.05 15.81
C ASN A 190 -1.35 31.63 14.79
N SER A 191 -0.62 30.79 14.05
CA SER A 191 0.27 31.23 12.96
C SER A 191 -0.46 31.55 11.64
N THR A 192 -1.77 31.29 11.53
CA THR A 192 -2.53 31.59 10.30
C THR A 192 -2.61 33.09 10.02
N ALA A 193 -2.45 33.94 11.04
CA ALA A 193 -2.38 35.39 10.87
C ALA A 193 -1.21 35.82 9.96
N ASP A 194 -0.14 35.03 9.91
CA ASP A 194 1.02 35.28 9.05
C ASP A 194 0.91 34.63 7.67
N PHE A 195 -0.16 33.87 7.40
CA PHE A 195 -0.32 33.23 6.11
C PHE A 195 -0.62 34.26 5.02
N VAL A 196 0.05 34.08 3.87
CA VAL A 196 -0.10 34.94 2.71
C VAL A 196 -1.37 34.55 1.95
N THR A 197 -2.32 35.47 1.89
CA THR A 197 -3.50 35.46 1.03
C THR A 197 -3.25 36.39 -0.17
N LEU A 198 -4.09 36.29 -1.21
CA LEU A 198 -3.97 37.17 -2.38
C LEU A 198 -4.15 38.66 -2.03
N GLU A 199 -4.88 38.95 -0.95
CA GLU A 199 -5.16 40.32 -0.50
C GLU A 199 -4.02 40.92 0.32
N ASN A 200 -3.22 40.10 1.02
CA ASN A 200 -2.14 40.58 1.89
C ASN A 200 -0.73 40.36 1.30
N LEU A 201 -0.63 39.81 0.08
CA LEU A 201 0.62 39.43 -0.57
C LEU A 201 1.56 40.63 -0.76
N ASP A 202 1.04 41.72 -1.34
CA ASP A 202 1.86 42.90 -1.63
C ASP A 202 2.40 43.53 -0.33
N ALA A 203 1.56 43.64 0.70
CA ALA A 203 1.96 44.16 2.00
C ALA A 203 3.05 43.30 2.67
N LYS A 204 2.99 41.97 2.52
CA LYS A 204 4.02 41.05 3.04
C LYS A 204 5.32 41.10 2.22
N VAL A 205 5.24 41.29 0.91
CA VAL A 205 6.41 41.49 0.05
C VAL A 205 7.11 42.80 0.43
N ASP A 206 6.36 43.87 0.61
CA ASP A 206 6.90 45.15 1.06
C ASP A 206 7.53 45.02 2.45
N GLU A 207 6.86 44.35 3.40
CA GLU A 207 7.41 44.08 4.73
C GLU A 207 8.78 43.38 4.64
N VAL A 208 8.93 42.38 3.78
CA VAL A 208 10.20 41.66 3.59
C VAL A 208 11.26 42.52 2.90
N ILE A 209 10.89 43.34 1.92
CA ILE A 209 11.82 44.25 1.23
C ILE A 209 12.33 45.35 2.18
N HIS A 210 11.46 45.84 3.06
CA HIS A 210 11.74 46.97 3.95
C HIS A 210 12.37 46.52 5.28
N GLN A 211 12.06 45.30 5.74
CA GLN A 211 12.84 44.65 6.78
C GLN A 211 14.24 44.40 6.22
N ARG A 212 15.19 45.27 6.57
CA ARG A 212 16.64 45.10 6.33
C ARG A 212 17.22 43.93 7.13
N ARG A 213 16.54 42.78 7.14
CA ARG A 213 17.13 41.53 7.61
C ARG A 213 18.09 41.05 6.52
N PRO A 214 19.37 40.82 6.84
CA PRO A 214 20.30 40.30 5.87
C PRO A 214 19.74 38.97 5.32
N PRO A 215 19.80 38.75 3.99
CA PRO A 215 19.30 37.53 3.38
C PRO A 215 20.09 36.36 3.98
N PHE A 216 19.41 35.53 4.75
CA PHE A 216 19.92 34.28 5.32
C PHE A 216 21.41 34.35 5.69
N VAL A 217 21.74 34.99 6.81
CA VAL A 217 22.97 34.56 7.51
C VAL A 217 22.70 33.10 7.85
N THR A 218 23.24 32.18 7.05
CA THR A 218 23.32 30.78 7.39
C THR A 218 23.97 30.78 8.76
N SER A 219 23.19 30.55 9.82
CA SER A 219 23.69 30.41 11.18
C SER A 219 24.88 29.48 11.07
N THR A 220 26.08 30.06 11.22
CA THR A 220 27.29 29.32 10.96
C THR A 220 27.35 28.21 12.01
N ILE A 221 28.08 27.14 11.72
CA ILE A 221 28.22 26.05 12.69
C ILE A 221 28.75 26.59 14.03
N SER A 222 29.55 27.68 14.05
CA SER A 222 29.94 28.34 15.30
C SER A 222 28.76 28.96 16.04
N ASP A 223 27.84 29.65 15.35
CA ASP A 223 26.65 30.24 15.99
C ASP A 223 25.73 29.18 16.60
N MET A 224 25.71 27.97 16.02
CA MET A 224 24.98 26.83 16.58
C MET A 224 25.73 26.20 17.77
N LEU A 225 27.05 26.14 17.73
CA LEU A 225 27.89 25.66 18.83
C LEU A 225 27.86 26.61 20.05
N ASP A 226 27.57 27.88 19.82
CA ASP A 226 27.38 28.91 20.86
C ASP A 226 25.96 28.89 21.50
N THR A 227 25.14 27.87 21.23
CA THR A 227 23.89 27.59 21.98
C THR A 227 24.01 26.47 23.04
N PRO A 228 25.08 26.38 23.86
CA PRO A 228 25.22 25.30 24.84
C PRO A 228 24.22 25.39 25.99
N ALA A 229 23.52 26.53 26.17
CA ALA A 229 22.64 26.73 27.32
C ALA A 229 21.44 25.77 27.35
N ALA A 230 20.77 25.56 26.21
CA ALA A 230 19.59 24.68 26.16
C ALA A 230 19.97 23.19 26.29
N GLU A 231 21.08 22.78 25.68
CA GLU A 231 21.58 21.40 25.78
C GLU A 231 22.16 21.10 27.17
N ALA A 232 22.85 22.07 27.79
CA ALA A 232 23.38 21.93 29.14
C ALA A 232 22.26 21.75 30.17
N GLU A 233 21.18 22.55 30.09
CA GLU A 233 20.02 22.40 30.97
C GLU A 233 19.32 21.05 30.81
N GLU A 234 19.22 20.53 29.58
CA GLU A 234 18.63 19.20 29.35
C GLU A 234 19.52 18.08 29.90
N VAL A 235 20.84 18.20 29.74
CA VAL A 235 21.82 17.25 30.31
C VAL A 235 21.79 17.27 31.84
N GLU A 236 21.66 18.44 32.47
CA GLU A 236 21.50 18.54 33.92
C GLU A 236 20.21 17.88 34.42
N LYS A 237 19.07 18.10 33.73
CA LYS A 237 17.80 17.43 34.07
C LYS A 237 17.92 15.91 33.97
N ARG A 238 18.58 15.39 32.92
CA ARG A 238 18.82 13.95 32.78
C ARG A 238 19.74 13.40 33.87
N LYS A 239 20.77 14.14 34.26
CA LYS A 239 21.63 13.77 35.39
C LYS A 239 20.85 13.73 36.70
N ALA A 240 19.97 14.71 36.95
CA ALA A 240 19.13 14.74 38.15
C ALA A 240 18.17 13.53 38.21
N LEU A 241 17.49 13.21 37.10
CA LEU A 241 16.62 12.03 37.02
C LEU A 241 17.37 10.71 37.22
N LEU A 242 18.59 10.59 36.67
CA LEU A 242 19.44 9.42 36.90
C LEU A 242 19.88 9.33 38.37
N LYS A 243 20.19 10.46 38.98
CA LYS A 243 20.60 10.52 40.38
C LYS A 243 19.47 10.07 41.30
N GLU A 244 18.25 10.54 41.04
CA GLU A 244 17.02 10.12 41.73
C GLU A 244 16.74 8.62 41.53
N ALA A 245 16.83 8.12 40.29
CA ALA A 245 16.61 6.70 39.99
C ALA A 245 17.66 5.77 40.63
N MET A 246 18.90 6.27 40.84
CA MET A 246 19.96 5.53 41.53
C MET A 246 19.96 5.74 43.05
N GLY A 247 19.11 6.61 43.59
CA GLY A 247 19.03 6.88 45.03
C GLY A 247 20.27 7.57 45.61
N LEU A 248 20.95 8.41 44.82
CA LEU A 248 22.11 9.25 45.23
C LEU A 248 21.69 10.69 45.53
#